data_AF-A0AB33XT74-F1
#
_entry.id   AF-A0AB33XT74-F1
#
_cell.length_a   1.000
_cell.length_b   1.000
_cell.length_c   1.000
_cell.angle_alpha   90.00
_cell.angle_beta   90.00
_cell.angle_gamma   90.00
#
_symmetry.space_group_name_H-M   'P 1'
#
loop_
_entity.id
_entity.type
_entity.pdbx_description
1 polymer ?
#
loop_
_entity_poly.entity_id
_entity_poly.type
_entity_poly.pdbx_seq_one_letter_code
_entity_poly.pdbx_strand_id
1 'polypeptide(L)' 'MEQGFTLIDVAKPKKQRKPFKPKEWWAPKDVMEHYQVSAATVSRWKKKGAPFVGPGKTQRVEPEKMERWFARQQGV' A
#
# COMPACT_ATOMS: atom_id res chain seq x y z
N MET A 1 -51.02 9.00 25.99
CA MET A 1 -50.22 9.55 24.87
C MET A 1 -48.77 9.53 25.29
N GLU A 2 -47.99 8.72 24.59
CA GLU A 2 -46.53 8.60 24.69
C GLU A 2 -45.85 9.90 24.26
N GLN A 3 -44.70 10.23 24.88
CA GLN A 3 -43.49 10.64 24.15
C GLN A 3 -42.29 10.40 25.09
N GLY A 4 -41.51 9.36 24.81
CA GLY A 4 -40.21 9.13 25.42
C GLY A 4 -39.21 10.17 24.92
N PHE A 5 -38.59 10.91 25.84
CA PHE A 5 -37.45 11.77 25.52
C PHE A 5 -36.18 10.92 25.57
N THR A 6 -35.62 10.61 24.40
CA THR A 6 -34.30 9.98 24.29
C THR A 6 -33.21 11.04 24.44
N LEU A 7 -32.50 10.99 25.57
CA LEU A 7 -31.24 11.71 25.79
C LEU A 7 -30.20 11.22 24.79
N ILE A 8 -29.87 12.05 23.81
CA ILE A 8 -28.82 11.76 22.82
C ILE A 8 -27.48 12.00 23.52
N ASP A 9 -26.80 10.93 23.90
CA ASP A 9 -25.46 10.97 24.49
C ASP A 9 -24.44 11.50 23.46
N VAL A 10 -24.01 12.76 23.62
CA VAL A 10 -23.03 13.45 22.75
C VAL A 10 -21.60 13.15 23.24
N ALA A 11 -21.24 11.88 23.35
CA ALA A 11 -19.88 11.47 23.72
C ALA A 11 -19.34 10.35 22.83
N LYS A 12 -19.42 10.51 21.50
CA LYS A 12 -18.57 9.74 20.58
C LYS A 12 -17.55 10.68 19.94
N PRO A 13 -16.24 10.53 20.23
CA PRO A 13 -15.22 11.24 19.47
C PRO A 13 -15.37 10.80 18.01
N LYS A 14 -15.72 11.74 17.13
CA LYS A 14 -15.70 11.54 15.68
C LYS A 14 -14.29 11.08 15.34
N LYS A 15 -14.11 9.78 15.08
CA LYS A 15 -12.86 9.22 14.55
C LYS A 15 -12.47 10.10 13.36
N GLN A 16 -11.44 10.92 13.56
CA GLN A 16 -10.87 11.76 12.53
C GLN A 16 -10.46 10.82 11.40
N ARG A 17 -11.25 10.78 10.32
CA ARG A 17 -10.92 9.99 9.14
C ARG A 17 -9.59 10.56 8.66
N LYS A 18 -8.51 9.79 8.84
CA LYS A 18 -7.18 10.15 8.35
C LYS A 18 -7.34 10.63 6.90
N PRO A 19 -6.68 11.73 6.49
CA PRO A 19 -6.76 12.20 5.12
C PRO A 19 -6.46 11.02 4.20
N PHE A 20 -7.34 10.81 3.22
CA PHE A 20 -7.17 9.76 2.21
C PHE A 20 -5.93 10.13 1.39
N LYS A 21 -4.74 9.71 1.85
CA LYS A 21 -3.55 9.77 1.01
C LYS A 21 -3.84 8.82 -0.16
N PRO A 22 -3.87 9.30 -1.41
CA PRO A 22 -4.00 8.41 -2.54
C PRO A 22 -2.90 7.37 -2.43
N LYS A 23 -3.31 6.11 -2.38
CA LYS A 23 -2.39 5.00 -2.23
C LYS A 23 -1.64 4.89 -3.54
N GLU A 24 -0.40 5.39 -3.58
CA GLU A 24 0.41 5.32 -4.79
C GLU A 24 0.76 3.86 -5.05
N TRP A 25 0.54 3.43 -6.30
CA TRP A 25 0.80 2.06 -6.73
C TRP A 25 1.74 2.11 -7.92
N TRP A 26 2.92 1.53 -7.76
CA TRP A 26 3.90 1.41 -8.83
C TRP A 26 3.64 0.18 -9.68
N ALA A 27 3.62 0.34 -10.99
CA ALA A 27 3.73 -0.77 -11.92
C ALA A 27 5.20 -1.24 -11.97
N PRO A 28 5.50 -2.40 -12.60
CA PRO A 28 6.87 -2.89 -12.69
C PRO A 28 7.79 -1.91 -13.44
N LYS A 29 7.22 -1.13 -14.36
CA LYS A 29 7.94 -0.08 -15.09
C LYS A 29 8.39 1.05 -14.16
N ASP A 30 7.50 1.54 -13.30
CA ASP A 30 7.84 2.59 -12.32
C ASP A 30 8.94 2.11 -11.36
N VAL A 31 8.88 0.84 -10.92
CA VAL A 31 9.93 0.22 -10.10
C VAL A 31 11.27 0.17 -10.85
N MET A 32 11.26 -0.15 -12.15
CA MET A 32 12.48 -0.15 -12.96
C MET A 32 13.10 1.24 -13.05
N GLU A 33 12.29 2.27 -13.29
CA GLU A 33 12.73 3.66 -13.41
C GLU A 33 13.25 4.19 -12.07
N HIS A 34 12.52 3.92 -10.98
CA HIS A 34 12.87 4.38 -9.63
C HIS A 34 14.19 3.79 -9.13
N TYR A 35 14.38 2.47 -9.26
CA TYR A 35 15.60 1.79 -8.80
C TYR A 35 16.70 1.73 -9.88
N GLN A 36 16.44 2.27 -11.07
CA GLN A 36 17.35 2.21 -12.23
C GLN A 36 17.81 0.78 -12.56
N VAL A 37 16.88 -0.18 -12.52
CA VAL A 37 17.15 -1.60 -12.75
C VAL A 37 16.47 -2.13 -14.01
N SER A 38 17.04 -3.19 -14.57
CA SER A 38 16.45 -3.87 -15.73
C SER A 38 15.19 -4.68 -15.39
N ALA A 39 14.35 -4.94 -16.39
CA ALA A 39 13.16 -5.79 -16.25
C ALA A 39 13.50 -7.21 -15.77
N ALA A 40 14.69 -7.71 -16.13
CA ALA A 40 15.21 -8.99 -15.66
C ALA A 40 15.43 -8.99 -14.14
N THR A 41 15.93 -7.89 -13.60
CA THR A 41 16.14 -7.70 -12.16
C THR A 41 14.82 -7.67 -11.41
N VAL A 42 13.84 -6.89 -11.89
CA VAL A 42 12.48 -6.88 -11.31
C VAL A 42 11.82 -8.26 -11.39
N SER A 43 12.04 -9.01 -12.47
CA SER A 43 11.55 -10.39 -12.59
C SER A 43 12.20 -11.33 -11.56
N ARG A 44 13.50 -11.17 -11.28
CA ARG A 44 14.19 -11.89 -10.20
C ARG A 44 13.65 -11.50 -8.83
N TRP A 45 13.35 -10.22 -8.60
CA TRP A 45 12.74 -9.77 -7.34
C TRP A 45 11.36 -10.38 -7.12
N LYS A 46 10.53 -10.46 -8.16
CA LYS A 46 9.24 -11.17 -8.11
C LYS A 46 9.41 -12.63 -7.71
N LYS A 47 10.41 -13.33 -8.28
CA LYS A 47 10.75 -14.72 -7.87
C LYS A 47 11.23 -14.83 -6.43
N LYS A 48 11.93 -13.81 -5.91
CA LYS A 48 12.36 -13.70 -4.51
C LYS A 48 11.25 -13.26 -3.54
N GLY A 49 10.01 -13.10 -3.99
CA GLY A 49 8.88 -12.73 -3.14
C GLY A 49 8.73 -11.22 -2.90
N ALA A 50 9.14 -10.38 -3.87
CA ALA A 50 8.80 -8.96 -3.84
C ALA A 50 7.27 -8.76 -3.77
N PRO A 51 6.76 -7.75 -3.04
CA PRO A 51 5.36 -7.63 -2.65
C PRO A 51 4.44 -7.10 -3.78
N PHE A 52 4.63 -7.58 -5.01
CA PHE A 52 3.74 -7.28 -6.12
C PHE A 52 2.38 -7.98 -5.93
N VAL A 53 1.31 -7.22 -6.10
CA VAL A 53 -0.08 -7.68 -6.08
C VAL A 53 -0.68 -7.66 -7.48
N GLY A 54 -1.55 -8.62 -7.78
CA GLY A 54 -2.24 -8.72 -9.07
C GLY A 54 -1.59 -9.72 -10.06
N PRO A 55 -2.30 -10.05 -11.15
CA PRO A 55 -1.82 -11.03 -12.12
C PRO A 55 -0.91 -10.42 -13.20
N GLY A 56 0.22 -11.06 -13.48
CA GLY A 56 1.05 -10.82 -14.66
C GLY A 56 1.40 -9.35 -14.93
N LYS A 57 0.90 -8.80 -16.04
CA LYS A 57 1.21 -7.44 -16.53
C LYS A 57 0.52 -6.32 -15.74
N THR A 58 -0.55 -6.63 -15.00
CA THR A 58 -1.26 -5.66 -14.15
C THR A 58 -0.74 -5.65 -12.71
N GLN A 59 0.38 -6.34 -12.46
CA GLN A 59 1.03 -6.32 -11.15
C GLN A 59 1.36 -4.91 -10.71
N ARG A 60 1.05 -4.59 -9.47
CA ARG A 60 1.43 -3.33 -8.83
C ARG A 60 2.06 -3.58 -7.48
N VAL A 61 2.80 -2.61 -6.96
CA VAL A 61 3.38 -2.67 -5.64
C VAL A 61 3.20 -1.33 -4.95
N GLU A 62 2.96 -1.35 -3.64
CA GLU A 62 3.01 -0.12 -2.84
C GLU A 62 4.49 0.27 -2.64
N PRO A 63 4.87 1.53 -2.89
CA PRO A 63 6.24 2.02 -2.71
C PRO A 63 6.83 1.62 -1.36
N GLU A 64 6.11 1.92 -0.27
CA GLU A 64 6.54 1.63 1.10
C GLU A 64 6.82 0.12 1.32
N LYS A 65 6.00 -0.76 0.73
CA LYS A 65 6.22 -2.21 0.83
C LYS A 65 7.43 -2.64 0.01
N MET A 66 7.62 -2.05 -1.16
CA MET A 66 8.77 -2.32 -2.03
C MET A 66 10.07 -1.88 -1.35
N GLU A 67 10.12 -0.67 -0.80
CA GLU A 67 11.26 -0.13 -0.08
C GLU A 67 11.61 -0.99 1.13
N ARG A 68 10.61 -1.35 1.96
CA ARG A 68 10.83 -2.23 3.11
C ARG A 68 11.31 -3.62 2.70
N TRP A 69 10.81 -4.16 1.59
CA TRP A 69 11.31 -5.43 1.07
C TRP A 69 12.75 -5.31 0.55
N PHE A 70 13.06 -4.23 -0.18
CA PHE A 70 14.38 -3.98 -0.72
C PHE A 70 15.43 -3.79 0.38
N ALA A 71 15.12 -3.01 1.42
CA ALA A 71 15.99 -2.83 2.58
C ALA A 71 16.36 -4.17 3.26
N ARG A 72 15.41 -5.11 3.35
CA ARG A 72 15.68 -6.47 3.86
C ARG A 72 16.64 -7.28 2.99
N GLN A 73 16.76 -6.97 1.70
CA GLN A 73 17.69 -7.67 0.79
C GLN A 73 19.12 -7.12 0.88
N GLN A 74 19.30 -5.87 1.32
CA GLN A 74 20.61 -5.20 1.45
C GLN A 74 21.30 -5.48 2.80
N GLY A 75 20.56 -5.98 3.80
CA GLY A 75 21.08 -6.31 5.13
C GLY A 75 21.70 -7.71 5.25
N VAL A 76 22.15 -8.28 4.14
CA VAL A 76 22.87 -9.57 4.03
C VAL A 76 24.16 -9.32 3.28
#